data_AF-A0A925KCK7-F1
#
_entry.id   AF-A0A925KCK7-F1
#
_cell.length_a   1.000
_cell.length_b   1.000
_cell.length_c   1.000
_cell.angle_alpha   90.00
_cell.angle_beta   90.00
_cell.angle_gamma   90.00
#
_symmetry.space_group_name_H-M   'P 1'
#
loop_
_entity.id
_entity.type
_entity.pdbx_description
1 polymer ?
#
loop_
_entity_poly.entity_id
_entity_poly.type
_entity_poly.pdbx_seq_one_letter_code
_entity_poly.pdbx_strand_id
1 'polypeptide(L)' 'LGFDPVWFGVLIVLVVQIGLISPPVGMNLFVLNALLKDVGLRQIFRGVWLFVAALGVALVLVLEFQPLALWLPGLMR' A
#
# COMPACT_ATOMS: atom_id res chain seq x y z
N LEU A 1 7.79 -16.84 17.60
CA LEU A 1 6.76 -15.79 17.46
C LEU A 1 5.59 -16.44 16.73
N GLY A 2 4.52 -16.83 17.43
CA GLY A 2 3.40 -17.62 16.89
C GLY A 2 2.49 -16.86 15.92
N PHE A 3 3.05 -16.08 14.99
CA PHE A 3 2.32 -15.32 13.98
C PHE A 3 2.19 -16.11 12.69
N ASP A 4 1.05 -15.97 12.02
CA ASP A 4 0.85 -16.56 10.70
C ASP A 4 1.77 -15.87 9.67
N PRO A 5 2.61 -16.63 8.94
CA PRO A 5 3.55 -16.08 7.97
C PRO A 5 2.86 -15.39 6.79
N VAL A 6 1.63 -15.79 6.44
CA VAL A 6 0.84 -15.14 5.39
C VAL A 6 0.41 -13.75 5.84
N TRP A 7 -0.10 -13.62 7.06
CA TRP A 7 -0.46 -12.32 7.63
C TRP A 7 0.74 -11.37 7.66
N PHE A 8 1.90 -11.87 8.09
CA PHE A 8 3.14 -11.08 8.10
C PHE A 8 3.58 -10.66 6.70
N GLY A 9 3.46 -11.57 5.71
CA GLY A 9 3.71 -11.26 4.30
C GLY A 9 2.79 -10.16 3.78
N VAL A 10 1.50 -10.19 4.12
CA VAL A 10 0.53 -9.15 3.74
C VAL A 10 0.92 -7.78 4.33
N LEU A 11 1.34 -7.74 5.61
CA LEU A 11 1.83 -6.50 6.22
C LEU A 11 3.03 -5.93 5.49
N ILE A 12 4.02 -6.76 5.16
CA ILE A 12 5.20 -6.32 4.40
C ILE A 12 4.78 -5.72 3.05
N VAL A 13 3.90 -6.42 2.32
CA VAL A 13 3.42 -5.95 1.02
C VAL A 13 2.71 -4.60 1.14
N LEU A 14 1.87 -4.40 2.17
CA LEU A 14 1.20 -3.12 2.41
C LEU A 14 2.20 -1.99 2.69
N VAL A 15 3.20 -2.23 3.53
CA VAL A 15 4.24 -1.23 3.85
C VAL A 15 5.07 -0.88 2.62
N VAL A 16 5.47 -1.88 1.84
CA VAL A 16 6.20 -1.68 0.58
C VAL A 16 5.36 -0.85 -0.39
N GLN A 17 4.07 -1.18 -0.54
CA GLN A 17 3.16 -0.40 -1.38
C GLN A 17 3.10 1.06 -0.95
N ILE A 18 2.90 1.35 0.35
CA ILE A 18 2.91 2.73 0.85
C ILE A 18 4.22 3.44 0.49
N GLY A 19 5.37 2.77 0.59
CA GLY A 19 6.67 3.31 0.20
C GLY A 19 6.81 3.63 -1.30
N LEU A 20 6.18 2.83 -2.18
CA LEU A 20 6.27 3.01 -3.64
C LEU A 20 5.46 4.19 -4.19
N ILE A 21 4.49 4.68 -3.42
CA ILE A 21 3.59 5.79 -3.79
C ILE A 21 3.78 7.01 -2.90
N SER A 22 4.36 6.89 -1.71
CA SER A 22 4.68 8.06 -0.87
C SER A 22 6.00 8.70 -1.33
N PRO A 23 6.10 10.05 -1.40
CA PRO A 23 7.39 10.72 -1.51
C PRO A 23 8.25 10.37 -0.27
N PRO A 24 9.55 10.03 -0.36
CA PRO A 24 10.56 10.42 -1.36
C PRO A 24 10.88 9.38 -2.44
N VAL A 25 10.50 8.11 -2.27
CA VAL A 25 10.78 7.04 -3.24
C VAL A 25 9.82 7.13 -4.41
N GLY A 26 8.50 7.18 -4.13
CA GLY A 26 7.44 7.56 -5.07
C GLY A 26 7.55 6.97 -6.48
N MET A 27 8.13 5.78 -6.63
CA MET A 27 8.53 5.23 -7.93
C MET A 27 7.36 5.18 -8.90
N ASN A 28 6.18 4.79 -8.42
CA ASN A 28 4.97 4.75 -9.24
C ASN A 28 4.55 6.15 -9.72
N LEU A 29 4.76 7.19 -8.90
CA LEU A 29 4.44 8.58 -9.23
C LEU A 29 5.46 9.19 -10.19
N PHE A 30 6.73 8.80 -10.11
CA PHE A 30 7.75 9.20 -11.06
C PHE A 30 7.50 8.60 -12.45
N VAL A 31 7.13 7.31 -12.51
CA VAL A 31 6.71 6.66 -13.77
C VAL A 31 5.47 7.36 -14.33
N LEU A 32 4.48 7.68 -13.50
CA LEU A 32 3.27 8.38 -13.94
C LEU A 32 3.58 9.77 -14.50
N ASN A 33 4.47 10.53 -13.85
CA ASN A 33 4.92 11.84 -14.32
C ASN A 33 5.69 11.76 -15.66
N ALA A 34 6.39 10.67 -15.92
CA ALA A 34 7.07 10.46 -17.21
C ALA A 34 6.06 10.21 -18.36
N LEU A 35 4.91 9.61 -18.05
CA LEU A 35 3.83 9.36 -19.01
C LEU A 35 2.93 10.59 -19.20
N LEU A 36 2.66 11.33 -18.12
CA LEU A 36 1.80 12.51 -18.10
C LEU A 36 2.63 13.80 -18.12
N LYS A 37 3.07 14.21 -19.31
CA LYS A 37 3.91 15.41 -19.49
C LYS A 37 3.22 16.73 -19.10
N ASP A 38 1.88 16.75 -19.12
CA ASP A 38 1.08 17.95 -18.85
C ASP A 38 0.72 18.11 -17.36
N VAL A 39 1.00 17.11 -16.53
CA VAL A 39 0.66 17.12 -15.10
C VAL A 39 1.93 17.15 -14.27
N GLY A 40 2.14 18.25 -13.55
CA GLY A 40 3.33 18.40 -12.71
C GLY A 40 3.35 17.43 -11.53
N LEU A 41 4.55 16.95 -11.18
CA LEU A 41 4.82 16.04 -10.05
C LEU A 41 4.13 16.47 -8.73
N ARG A 42 4.08 17.78 -8.46
CA ARG A 42 3.43 18.36 -7.28
C ARG A 42 1.92 18.08 -7.24
N GLN A 43 1.27 18.12 -8.39
CA GLN A 43 -0.16 17.87 -8.53
C GLN A 43 -0.49 16.38 -8.34
N ILE A 44 0.37 15.52 -8.89
CA ILE A 44 0.33 14.06 -8.69
C ILE A 44 0.50 13.71 -7.21
N PHE A 45 1.52 14.27 -6.55
CA PHE A 45 1.79 14.05 -5.13
C PHE A 45 0.64 14.52 -4.25
N ARG A 46 0.00 15.64 -4.60
CA ARG A 46 -1.17 16.12 -3.86
C ARG A 46 -2.36 15.16 -3.99
N GLY A 47 -2.55 14.56 -5.17
CA GLY A 47 -3.63 13.60 -5.43
C GLY A 47 -3.42 12.26 -4.73
N VAL A 48 -2.17 11.82 -4.57
CA VAL A 48 -1.87 10.48 -4.01
C VAL A 48 -2.20 10.36 -2.52
N TRP A 49 -2.27 11.47 -1.77
CA TRP A 49 -2.45 11.45 -0.32
C TRP A 49 -3.72 10.72 0.12
N LEU A 50 -4.79 10.80 -0.68
CA LEU A 50 -6.02 10.02 -0.42
C LEU A 50 -5.75 8.52 -0.48
N PHE A 51 -4.93 8.08 -1.43
CA PHE A 51 -4.58 6.67 -1.62
C PHE A 51 -3.62 6.18 -0.53
N VAL A 52 -2.67 7.03 -0.12
CA VAL A 52 -1.79 6.75 1.02
C VAL A 52 -2.60 6.62 2.31
N ALA A 53 -3.59 7.49 2.53
CA ALA A 53 -4.50 7.40 3.66
C ALA A 53 -5.32 6.10 3.64
N ALA A 54 -5.86 5.71 2.48
CA ALA A 54 -6.59 4.46 2.32
C ALA A 54 -5.72 3.22 2.65
N LEU A 55 -4.46 3.22 2.21
CA LEU A 55 -3.52 2.15 2.55
C LEU A 55 -3.11 2.18 4.02
N GLY A 56 -2.99 3.35 4.62
CA GLY A 56 -2.78 3.49 6.07
C GLY A 56 -3.94 2.88 6.87
N VAL A 57 -5.18 3.14 6.45
CA VAL A 57 -6.37 2.52 7.05
C VAL A 57 -6.34 1.00 6.86
N ALA A 58 -6.03 0.52 5.65
CA ALA A 58 -5.91 -0.92 5.39
C ALA A 58 -4.82 -1.57 6.26
N LEU A 59 -3.68 -0.90 6.45
CA LEU A 59 -2.60 -1.36 7.31
C LEU A 59 -3.07 -1.49 8.77
N VAL A 60 -3.74 -0.47 9.31
CA VAL A 60 -4.29 -0.50 10.68
C VAL A 60 -5.32 -1.62 10.82
N LEU A 61 -6.21 -1.79 9.84
CA LEU A 61 -7.20 -2.86 9.84
C LEU A 61 -6.56 -4.25 9.84
N VAL A 62 -5.54 -4.48 9.03
CA VAL A 62 -4.86 -5.79 8.98
C VAL A 62 -4.01 -6.03 10.23
N LEU A 63 -3.46 -4.97 10.84
CA LEU A 63 -2.74 -5.06 12.10
C LEU A 63 -3.65 -5.50 13.26
N GLU A 64 -4.81 -4.86 13.42
CA GLU A 64 -5.77 -5.15 14.50
C GLU A 64 -6.60 -6.42 14.21
N PHE A 65 -6.95 -6.66 12.94
CA PHE A 65 -7.80 -7.76 12.51
C PHE A 65 -7.06 -8.71 11.57
N GLN A 66 -6.19 -9.56 12.14
CA GLN A 66 -5.46 -10.59 11.39
C GLN A 66 -6.35 -11.51 10.50
N PRO A 67 -7.58 -11.88 10.90
CA PRO A 67 -8.45 -12.70 10.06
C PRO A 67 -8.75 -12.09 8.68
N LEU A 68 -8.68 -10.76 8.51
CA LEU A 68 -8.88 -10.13 7.20
C LEU A 68 -7.86 -10.60 6.17
N ALA A 69 -6.59 -10.74 6.58
CA ALA A 69 -5.52 -11.23 5.69
C ALA A 69 -5.61 -12.74 5.42
N LEU A 70 -6.17 -13.49 6.37
CA LEU A 70 -6.22 -14.96 6.33
C LEU A 70 -7.55 -15.50 5.79
N TRP A 71 -8.58 -14.67 5.66
CA TRP A 71 -9.91 -15.07 5.22
C TRP A 71 -9.89 -15.73 3.83
N LEU A 72 -9.26 -15.07 2.86
CA LEU A 72 -9.16 -15.61 1.49
C LEU A 72 -8.27 -16.87 1.43
N PRO A 73 -7.04 -16.89 1.99
CA PRO A 73 -6.24 -18.12 2.09
C PRO A 73 -6.92 -19.27 2.85
N GLY A 74 -7.79 -18.96 3.81
CA GLY A 74 -8.59 -19.93 4.55
C GLY A 74 -9.68 -20.57 3.70
N LEU A 75 -10.22 -19.84 2.72
CA LEU A 75 -11.25 -20.33 1.79
C LEU A 75 -10.67 -21.16 0.63
N MET A 76 -9.39 -20.97 0.30
CA MET A 76 -8.70 -21.69 -0.79
C MET A 76 -8.09 -23.03 -0.36
N ARG A 77 -8.18 -23.38 0.94
CA ARG A 77 -7.83 -24.70 1.47
C ARG A 77 -9.02 -25.64 1.39
#